data_AF-A0A061QI93-F1
#
_entry.id   AF-A0A061QI93-F1
#
_cell.length_a   1.000
_cell.length_b   1.000
_cell.length_c   1.000
_cell.angle_alpha   90.00
_cell.angle_beta   90.00
_cell.angle_gamma   90.00
#
_symmetry.space_group_name_H-M   'P 1'
#
loop_
_entity.id
_entity.type
_entity.pdbx_description
1 polymer ?
#
loop_
_entity_poly.entity_id
_entity_poly.type
_entity_poly.pdbx_seq_one_letter_code
_entity_poly.pdbx_strand_id
1 'polypeptide(L)'
;GSERNKQSGAVGDQLKEASNINKSLSTLGRVIMNLVDQQRGKSVHVPYRDSRLTFLLQDSLGGNAKTFIIANVSPSFCNASETLSTLRFAHNAKSIVNKAVVNEEAAGDVAELQGIISQLRKELDLFHSGEANPVVELRTRLETAEQERMQVQSLLDKRASENTQLQQRVSWLEKRAAAADIHSLTPRLSLCAAGGARGPYFHIDPWHAGAERGEHAWEEGAGDV
;
A
#
# COMPACT_ATOMS: atom_id res chain seq x y z
N GLY A 1 36.65 -32.21 14.49
CA GLY A 1 36.04 -33.11 13.52
C GLY A 1 34.59 -33.30 13.87
N SER A 2 34.00 -34.43 13.49
CA SER A 2 32.60 -34.77 13.81
C SER A 2 32.43 -35.48 15.16
N GLU A 3 33.52 -35.70 15.88
CA GLU A 3 33.53 -36.34 17.20
C GLU A 3 32.77 -35.52 18.25
N ARG A 4 32.18 -36.24 19.19
CA ARG A 4 31.42 -35.61 20.29
C ARG A 4 32.37 -34.99 21.30
N ASN A 5 32.08 -33.76 21.75
CA ASN A 5 32.88 -33.05 22.76
C ASN A 5 33.18 -33.90 24.02
N LYS A 6 32.25 -34.76 24.44
CA LYS A 6 32.43 -35.65 25.61
C LYS A 6 33.63 -36.59 25.50
N GLN A 7 34.01 -36.98 24.27
CA GLN A 7 35.15 -37.85 24.01
C GLN A 7 36.46 -37.09 23.82
N SER A 8 36.39 -35.79 23.53
CA SER A 8 37.57 -34.96 23.23
C SER A 8 38.40 -34.56 24.46
N GLY A 9 37.82 -34.60 25.66
CA GLY A 9 38.48 -34.13 26.89
C GLY A 9 38.78 -32.63 26.92
N ALA A 10 38.26 -31.85 25.97
CA ALA A 10 38.51 -30.41 25.87
C ALA A 10 37.88 -29.62 27.04
N VAL A 11 38.61 -28.63 27.58
CA VAL A 11 38.18 -27.79 28.71
C VAL A 11 38.40 -26.30 28.36
N GLY A 12 37.65 -25.41 29.01
CA GLY A 12 37.84 -23.95 28.88
C GLY A 12 37.55 -23.45 27.47
N ASP A 13 38.47 -22.69 26.88
CA ASP A 13 38.28 -22.09 25.56
C ASP A 13 38.29 -23.13 24.43
N GLN A 14 39.02 -24.23 24.57
CA GLN A 14 38.94 -25.35 23.63
C GLN A 14 37.55 -25.99 23.61
N LEU A 15 36.86 -26.04 24.75
CA LEU A 15 35.48 -26.55 24.80
C LEU A 15 34.52 -25.60 24.08
N LYS A 16 34.72 -24.27 24.20
CA LYS A 16 33.92 -23.28 23.47
C LYS A 16 34.11 -23.40 21.96
N GLU A 17 35.35 -23.56 21.52
CA GLU A 17 35.68 -23.79 20.11
C GLU A 17 35.05 -25.09 19.60
N ALA A 18 35.29 -26.20 20.29
CA ALA A 18 34.72 -27.50 19.94
C ALA A 18 33.18 -27.47 19.91
N SER A 19 32.55 -26.72 20.82
CA SER A 19 31.10 -26.49 20.82
C SER A 19 30.63 -25.74 19.57
N ASN A 20 31.34 -24.68 19.15
CA ASN A 20 31.01 -23.94 17.93
C ASN A 20 31.19 -24.78 16.66
N ILE A 21 32.25 -25.60 16.60
CA ILE A 21 32.47 -26.57 15.51
C ILE A 21 31.32 -27.58 15.46
N ASN A 22 30.96 -28.14 16.61
CA ASN A 22 29.88 -29.12 16.67
C ASN A 22 28.49 -28.51 16.43
N LYS A 23 28.29 -27.21 16.69
CA LYS A 23 27.06 -26.51 16.33
C LYS A 23 26.85 -26.51 14.82
N SER A 24 27.85 -26.12 14.03
CA SER A 24 27.71 -26.07 12.57
C SER A 24 27.55 -27.48 11.96
N LEU A 25 28.26 -28.48 12.49
CA LEU A 25 28.11 -29.88 12.05
C LEU A 25 26.76 -30.49 12.44
N SER A 26 26.23 -30.16 13.62
CA SER A 26 24.89 -30.60 14.03
C SER A 26 23.81 -29.97 13.15
N THR A 27 23.94 -28.68 12.83
CA THR A 27 23.04 -27.99 11.90
C THR A 27 23.13 -28.60 10.50
N LEU A 28 24.33 -28.93 10.03
CA LEU A 28 24.54 -29.64 8.75
C LEU A 28 23.80 -30.99 8.73
N GLY A 29 23.88 -31.77 9.81
CA GLY A 29 23.11 -33.01 9.95
C GLY A 29 21.60 -32.80 9.86
N ARG A 30 21.07 -31.75 10.51
CA ARG A 30 19.64 -31.36 10.41
C ARG A 30 19.23 -30.96 9.00
N VAL A 31 20.06 -30.17 8.31
CA VAL A 31 19.82 -29.75 6.92
C VAL A 31 19.71 -30.97 6.01
N ILE A 32 20.66 -31.91 6.11
CA ILE A 32 20.66 -33.14 5.31
C ILE A 32 19.40 -33.99 5.58
N MET A 33 19.04 -34.17 6.85
CA MET A 33 17.85 -34.95 7.20
C MET A 33 16.56 -34.31 6.66
N ASN A 34 16.43 -32.99 6.78
CA ASN A 34 15.27 -32.26 6.27
C ASN A 34 15.20 -32.31 4.73
N LEU A 35 16.35 -32.24 4.05
CA LEU A 35 16.41 -32.41 2.58
C LEU A 35 15.95 -33.80 2.15
N VAL A 36 16.39 -34.85 2.84
CA VAL A 36 15.94 -36.22 2.56
C VAL A 36 14.44 -36.36 2.77
N ASP A 37 13.89 -35.74 3.81
CA ASP A 37 12.45 -35.73 4.06
C ASP A 37 11.67 -34.95 2.99
N GLN A 38 12.21 -33.83 2.50
CA GLN A 38 11.64 -33.09 1.36
C GLN A 38 11.57 -33.95 0.09
N GLN A 39 12.61 -34.73 -0.19
CA GLN A 39 12.63 -35.63 -1.34
C GLN A 39 11.63 -36.78 -1.23
N ARG A 40 11.26 -37.15 0.00
CA ARG A 40 10.19 -38.12 0.28
C ARG A 40 8.79 -37.49 0.20
N GLY A 41 8.68 -36.23 -0.24
CA GLY A 41 7.42 -35.52 -0.43
C GLY A 41 6.89 -34.82 0.83
N LYS A 42 7.67 -34.73 1.92
CA LYS A 42 7.26 -33.98 3.11
C LYS A 42 7.57 -32.50 2.93
N SER A 43 6.59 -31.63 3.22
CA SER A 43 6.85 -30.19 3.29
C SER A 43 7.54 -29.85 4.62
N VAL A 44 8.87 -29.72 4.60
CA VAL A 44 9.70 -29.41 5.78
C VAL A 44 10.60 -28.23 5.46
N HIS A 45 10.72 -27.26 6.37
CA HIS A 45 11.67 -26.15 6.22
C HIS A 45 13.12 -26.62 6.45
N VAL A 46 14.04 -26.24 5.56
CA VAL A 46 15.47 -26.59 5.67
C VAL A 46 16.24 -25.41 6.30
N PRO A 47 16.84 -25.58 7.49
CA PRO A 47 17.40 -24.48 8.27
C PRO A 47 18.84 -24.10 7.86
N TYR A 48 19.06 -23.66 6.62
CA TYR A 48 20.40 -23.25 6.17
C TYR A 48 21.00 -22.10 6.99
N ARG A 49 20.14 -21.22 7.51
CA ARG A 49 20.53 -20.00 8.24
C ARG A 49 20.97 -20.25 9.70
N ASP A 50 20.70 -21.44 10.25
CA ASP A 50 21.02 -21.77 11.65
C ASP A 50 22.55 -21.83 11.90
N SER A 51 23.36 -21.97 10.84
CA SER A 51 24.82 -21.86 10.91
C SER A 51 25.40 -21.18 9.68
N ARG A 52 26.53 -20.48 9.86
CA ARG A 52 27.28 -19.86 8.75
C ARG A 52 27.75 -20.90 7.73
N LEU A 53 28.15 -22.09 8.18
CA LEU A 53 28.62 -23.17 7.30
C LEU A 53 27.52 -23.63 6.35
N THR A 54 26.34 -23.98 6.89
CA THR A 54 25.20 -24.42 6.08
C THR A 54 24.66 -23.33 5.19
N PHE A 55 24.80 -22.06 5.59
CA PHE A 55 24.41 -20.94 4.75
C PHE A 55 25.33 -20.80 3.53
N LEU A 56 26.65 -20.90 3.72
CA LEU A 56 27.61 -20.87 2.62
C LEU A 56 27.49 -22.10 1.70
N LEU A 57 27.12 -23.26 2.26
CA LEU A 57 26.96 -24.51 1.52
C LEU A 57 25.53 -24.75 1.00
N GLN A 58 24.65 -23.75 1.06
CA GLN A 58 23.26 -23.90 0.64
C GLN A 58 23.15 -24.38 -0.81
N ASP A 59 23.95 -23.82 -1.73
CA ASP A 59 23.95 -24.23 -3.13
C ASP A 59 24.50 -25.65 -3.33
N SER A 60 25.40 -26.07 -2.44
CA SER A 60 25.97 -27.43 -2.44
C SER A 60 25.01 -28.51 -1.93
N LEU A 61 23.95 -28.15 -1.22
CA LEU A 61 23.04 -29.11 -0.59
C LEU A 61 21.62 -28.84 -1.08
N GLY A 62 21.20 -29.50 -2.15
CA GLY A 62 19.87 -29.31 -2.76
C GLY A 62 19.74 -28.08 -3.67
N GLY A 63 20.84 -27.36 -3.93
CA GLY A 63 20.87 -26.17 -4.79
C GLY A 63 21.55 -26.41 -6.15
N ASN A 64 22.16 -25.34 -6.68
CA ASN A 64 22.83 -25.32 -7.97
C ASN A 64 24.34 -25.60 -7.85
N ALA A 65 24.70 -26.86 -7.59
CA ALA A 65 26.09 -27.30 -7.59
C ALA A 65 26.22 -28.80 -7.84
N LYS A 66 27.35 -29.22 -8.42
CA LYS A 66 27.77 -30.63 -8.46
C LYS A 66 28.56 -30.95 -7.20
N THR A 67 27.95 -31.68 -6.27
CA THR A 67 28.52 -31.86 -4.93
C THR A 67 28.97 -33.29 -4.68
N PHE A 68 30.17 -33.44 -4.12
CA PHE A 68 30.73 -34.70 -3.65
C PHE A 68 31.01 -34.59 -2.16
N ILE A 69 30.68 -35.64 -1.40
CA ILE A 69 30.96 -35.74 0.02
C ILE A 69 31.86 -36.96 0.24
N ILE A 70 33.03 -36.73 0.84
CA ILE A 70 33.99 -37.78 1.19
C ILE A 70 33.87 -38.06 2.68
N ALA A 71 33.55 -39.30 3.02
CA ALA A 71 33.42 -39.76 4.40
C ALA A 71 34.72 -40.42 4.88
N ASN A 72 35.52 -39.69 5.67
CA ASN A 72 36.72 -40.23 6.27
C ASN A 72 36.38 -41.01 7.55
N VAL A 73 36.75 -42.28 7.60
CA VAL A 73 36.44 -43.19 8.71
C VAL A 73 37.69 -43.93 9.17
N SER A 74 37.67 -44.37 10.43
CA SER A 74 38.76 -45.16 11.02
C SER A 74 38.36 -46.64 11.07
N PRO A 75 39.21 -47.59 10.63
CA PRO A 75 38.92 -49.01 10.74
C PRO A 75 39.08 -49.55 12.17
N SER A 76 39.54 -48.73 13.12
CA SER A 76 39.81 -49.17 14.49
C SER A 76 38.53 -49.42 15.28
N PHE A 77 38.51 -50.49 16.08
CA PHE A 77 37.37 -50.85 16.92
C PHE A 77 37.03 -49.77 17.96
N CYS A 78 38.02 -49.06 18.50
CA CYS A 78 37.78 -47.96 19.45
C CYS A 78 36.95 -46.81 18.84
N ASN A 79 36.96 -46.67 17.50
CA ASN A 79 36.25 -45.63 16.76
C ASN A 79 34.99 -46.16 16.07
N ALA A 80 34.53 -47.39 16.37
CA ALA A 80 33.41 -48.02 15.68
C ALA A 80 32.11 -47.18 15.76
N SER A 81 31.84 -46.56 16.90
CA SER A 81 30.65 -45.69 17.11
C SER A 81 30.67 -44.44 16.21
N GLU A 82 31.81 -43.75 16.15
CA GLU A 82 31.95 -42.54 15.33
C GLU A 82 31.93 -42.91 13.83
N THR A 83 32.61 -44.00 13.46
CA THR A 83 32.59 -44.54 12.09
C THR A 83 31.17 -44.86 11.63
N LEU A 84 30.37 -45.55 12.47
CA LEU A 84 28.98 -45.82 12.15
C LEU A 84 28.15 -44.53 11.98
N SER A 85 28.41 -43.52 12.81
CA SER A 85 27.73 -42.22 12.73
C SER A 85 28.05 -41.51 11.40
N THR A 86 29.33 -41.48 11.01
CA THR A 86 29.78 -40.92 9.73
C THR A 86 29.19 -41.67 8.53
N LEU A 87 29.13 -43.01 8.58
CA LEU A 87 28.53 -43.81 7.51
C LEU A 87 27.02 -43.57 7.37
N ARG A 88 26.29 -43.45 8.49
CA ARG A 88 24.86 -43.09 8.47
C ARG A 88 24.63 -41.70 7.88
N PHE A 89 25.49 -40.75 8.23
CA PHE A 89 25.47 -39.42 7.63
C PHE A 89 25.67 -39.49 6.12
N ALA A 90 26.70 -40.20 5.66
CA ALA A 90 26.99 -40.37 4.23
C ALA A 90 25.85 -41.07 3.47
N HIS A 91 25.23 -42.08 4.08
CA HIS A 91 24.07 -42.77 3.52
C HIS A 91 22.88 -41.81 3.29
N ASN A 92 22.58 -40.94 4.25
CA ASN A 92 21.52 -39.94 4.09
C ASN A 92 21.90 -38.88 3.05
N ALA A 93 23.14 -38.38 3.11
CA ALA A 93 23.64 -37.38 2.19
C ALA A 93 23.62 -37.86 0.72
N LYS A 94 23.86 -39.16 0.48
CA LYS A 94 23.75 -39.79 -0.85
C LYS A 94 22.36 -39.62 -1.48
N SER A 95 21.31 -39.51 -0.68
CA SER A 95 19.94 -39.39 -1.19
C SER A 95 19.65 -37.99 -1.73
N ILE A 96 20.41 -36.98 -1.33
CA ILE A 96 20.21 -35.58 -1.74
C ILE A 96 20.50 -35.43 -3.23
N VAL A 97 19.58 -34.76 -3.92
CA VAL A 97 19.63 -34.48 -5.35
C VAL A 97 19.75 -32.97 -5.53
N ASN A 98 20.87 -32.54 -6.09
CA ASN A 98 21.09 -31.15 -6.47
C ASN A 98 20.56 -30.91 -7.88
N LYS A 99 20.14 -29.67 -8.15
CA LYS A 99 19.69 -29.21 -9.47
C LYS A 99 20.76 -28.31 -10.06
N ALA A 100 21.83 -28.93 -10.55
CA ALA A 100 22.94 -28.22 -11.16
C ALA A 100 22.58 -27.76 -12.57
N VAL A 101 22.67 -26.45 -12.82
CA VAL A 101 22.45 -25.77 -14.10
C VAL A 101 23.74 -25.03 -14.45
N VAL A 102 24.07 -24.95 -15.75
CA VAL A 102 25.22 -24.16 -16.20
C VAL A 102 24.91 -22.69 -15.92
N ASN A 103 25.76 -22.06 -15.11
CA ASN A 103 25.69 -20.62 -14.89
C ASN A 103 26.25 -19.95 -16.14
N GLU A 104 25.38 -19.61 -17.08
CA GLU A 104 25.77 -18.76 -18.20
C GLU A 104 26.10 -17.39 -17.62
N GLU A 105 27.35 -16.94 -17.84
CA GLU A 105 27.73 -15.58 -17.49
C GLU A 105 26.84 -14.64 -18.32
N ALA A 106 25.94 -13.95 -17.64
CA ALA A 106 25.08 -12.94 -18.22
C ALA A 106 25.91 -11.69 -18.58
N ALA A 107 26.90 -11.84 -19.45
CA ALA A 107 27.65 -10.72 -20.02
C ALA A 107 26.72 -9.78 -20.82
N GLY A 108 25.54 -10.27 -21.24
CA GLY A 108 24.48 -9.46 -21.84
C GLY A 108 23.72 -8.58 -20.84
N ASP A 109 23.71 -8.92 -19.56
CA ASP A 109 22.81 -8.31 -18.58
C ASP A 109 23.47 -7.12 -17.87
N VAL A 110 24.80 -7.01 -17.86
CA VAL A 110 25.47 -5.84 -17.27
C VAL A 110 25.15 -4.57 -18.06
N ALA A 111 25.09 -4.64 -19.39
CA ALA A 111 24.71 -3.49 -20.22
C ALA A 111 23.23 -3.14 -20.06
N GLU A 112 22.35 -4.15 -19.97
CA GLU A 112 20.91 -3.97 -19.76
C GLU A 112 20.63 -3.40 -18.35
N LEU A 113 21.23 -3.97 -17.32
CA LEU A 113 21.18 -3.46 -15.94
C LEU A 113 21.76 -2.06 -15.82
N GLN A 114 22.88 -1.74 -16.50
CA GLN A 114 23.41 -0.37 -16.55
C GLN A 114 22.45 0.59 -17.27
N GLY A 115 21.76 0.12 -18.32
CA GLY A 115 20.70 0.85 -19.01
C GLY A 115 19.52 1.16 -18.08
N ILE A 116 19.03 0.15 -17.36
CA ILE A 116 17.95 0.28 -16.38
C ILE A 116 18.37 1.22 -15.23
N ILE A 117 19.58 1.08 -14.69
CA ILE A 117 20.11 1.98 -13.65
C ILE A 117 20.15 3.42 -14.17
N SER A 118 20.55 3.63 -15.42
CA SER A 118 20.61 4.97 -16.03
C SER A 118 19.20 5.55 -16.25
N GLN A 119 18.24 4.75 -16.68
CA GLN A 119 16.83 5.16 -16.80
C GLN A 119 16.23 5.53 -15.45
N LEU A 120 16.38 4.68 -14.44
CA LEU A 120 15.87 4.93 -13.10
C LEU A 120 16.49 6.18 -12.46
N ARG A 121 17.79 6.41 -12.69
CA ARG A 121 18.46 7.65 -12.27
C ARG A 121 17.89 8.87 -12.97
N LYS A 122 17.63 8.78 -14.28
CA LYS A 122 17.03 9.87 -15.05
C LYS A 122 15.60 10.19 -14.59
N GLU A 123 14.80 9.16 -14.29
CA GLU A 123 13.47 9.34 -13.70
C GLU A 123 13.56 10.02 -12.33
N LEU A 124 14.47 9.57 -11.47
CA LEU A 124 14.72 10.21 -10.18
C LEU A 124 15.16 11.66 -10.34
N ASP A 125 16.07 11.96 -11.26
CA ASP A 125 16.52 13.34 -11.52
C ASP A 125 15.38 14.22 -12.04
N LEU A 126 14.48 13.69 -12.90
CA LEU A 126 13.28 14.39 -13.34
C LEU A 126 12.29 14.66 -12.20
N PHE A 127 12.15 13.71 -11.26
CA PHE A 127 11.36 13.91 -10.05
C PHE A 127 11.99 14.93 -9.08
N HIS A 128 13.33 14.99 -9.02
CA HIS A 128 14.07 15.88 -8.11
C HIS A 128 14.32 17.28 -8.69
N SER A 129 14.39 17.46 -10.02
CA SER A 129 14.71 18.74 -10.66
C SER A 129 13.54 19.73 -10.69
N GLY A 130 12.34 19.36 -10.24
CA GLY A 130 11.25 20.30 -9.96
C GLY A 130 10.61 20.98 -11.17
N GLU A 131 11.16 20.86 -12.38
CA GLU A 131 10.65 21.54 -13.57
C GLU A 131 9.40 20.88 -14.20
N ALA A 132 9.05 19.67 -13.79
CA ALA A 132 7.83 19.01 -14.22
C ALA A 132 7.27 18.10 -13.11
N ASN A 133 7.16 18.60 -11.88
CA ASN A 133 6.41 17.88 -10.86
C ASN A 133 4.94 18.34 -10.90
N PRO A 134 4.03 17.61 -11.58
CA PRO A 134 2.61 17.97 -11.62
C PRO A 134 2.02 18.06 -10.22
N VAL A 135 2.60 17.39 -9.22
CA VAL A 135 2.17 17.48 -7.82
C VAL A 135 2.45 18.87 -7.23
N VAL A 136 3.54 19.53 -7.61
CA VAL A 136 3.86 20.89 -7.11
C VAL A 136 2.96 21.91 -7.80
N GLU A 137 2.80 21.83 -9.13
CA GLU A 137 1.88 22.71 -9.86
C GLU A 137 0.43 22.56 -9.36
N LEU A 138 -0.04 21.33 -9.18
CA LEU A 138 -1.38 21.05 -8.65
C LEU A 138 -1.55 21.55 -7.22
N ARG A 139 -0.51 21.48 -6.36
CA ARG A 139 -0.54 22.05 -5.01
C ARG A 139 -0.68 23.57 -5.05
N THR A 140 0.10 24.25 -5.87
CA THR A 140 0.01 25.71 -6.00
C THR A 140 -1.35 26.14 -6.54
N ARG A 141 -1.90 25.42 -7.53
CA ARG A 141 -3.25 25.70 -8.06
C ARG A 141 -4.35 25.44 -7.04
N LEU A 142 -4.21 24.39 -6.22
CA LEU A 142 -5.15 24.09 -5.14
C LEU A 142 -5.14 25.21 -4.07
N GLU A 143 -3.97 25.64 -3.63
CA GLU A 143 -3.82 26.74 -2.66
C GLU A 143 -4.45 28.04 -3.18
N THR A 144 -4.23 28.38 -4.46
CA THR A 144 -4.86 29.58 -5.04
C THR A 144 -6.39 29.48 -5.10
N ALA A 145 -6.92 28.32 -5.48
CA ALA A 145 -8.37 28.10 -5.57
C ALA A 145 -9.04 28.12 -4.19
N GLU A 146 -8.38 27.60 -3.15
CA GLU A 146 -8.87 27.68 -1.77
C GLU A 146 -8.93 29.13 -1.27
N GLN A 147 -7.92 29.93 -1.60
CA GLN A 147 -7.88 31.36 -1.24
C GLN A 147 -9.01 32.16 -1.90
N GLU A 148 -9.24 31.93 -3.19
CA GLU A 148 -10.35 32.55 -3.94
C GLU A 148 -11.71 32.14 -3.34
N ARG A 149 -11.88 30.85 -3.02
CA ARG A 149 -13.12 30.35 -2.40
C ARG A 149 -13.37 31.00 -1.04
N MET A 150 -12.32 31.19 -0.24
CA MET A 150 -12.42 31.86 1.06
C MET A 150 -12.80 33.33 0.91
N GLN A 151 -12.23 34.04 -0.07
CA GLN A 151 -12.61 35.42 -0.36
C GLN A 151 -14.06 35.54 -0.81
N VAL A 152 -14.52 34.69 -1.73
CA VAL A 152 -15.90 34.67 -2.20
C VAL A 152 -16.86 34.38 -1.05
N GLN A 153 -16.54 33.40 -0.19
CA GLN A 153 -17.37 33.10 0.98
C GLN A 153 -17.51 34.31 1.91
N SER A 154 -16.41 35.01 2.21
CA SER A 154 -16.44 36.21 3.05
C SER A 154 -17.32 37.33 2.47
N LEU A 155 -17.32 37.48 1.14
CA LEU A 155 -18.14 38.47 0.45
C LEU A 155 -19.63 38.10 0.46
N LEU A 156 -19.95 36.81 0.31
CA LEU A 156 -21.31 36.31 0.41
C LEU A 156 -21.88 36.51 1.82
N ASP A 157 -21.10 36.21 2.86
CA ASP A 157 -21.51 36.41 4.26
C ASP A 157 -21.76 37.89 4.56
N LYS A 158 -20.89 38.77 4.06
CA LYS A 158 -21.09 40.22 4.16
C LYS A 158 -22.38 40.66 3.48
N ARG A 159 -22.63 40.24 2.23
CA ARG A 159 -23.87 40.56 1.51
C ARG A 159 -25.10 40.00 2.22
N ALA A 160 -25.02 38.80 2.81
CA ALA A 160 -26.11 38.23 3.57
C ALA A 160 -26.44 39.07 4.81
N SER A 161 -25.43 39.54 5.55
CA SER A 161 -25.65 40.45 6.69
C SER A 161 -26.26 41.80 6.27
N GLU A 162 -25.79 42.39 5.17
CA GLU A 162 -26.36 43.63 4.63
C GLU A 162 -27.82 43.43 4.19
N ASN A 163 -28.13 42.31 3.54
CA ASN A 163 -29.46 42.01 3.06
C ASN A 163 -30.45 41.75 4.21
N THR A 164 -30.03 41.06 5.27
CA THR A 164 -30.85 40.88 6.48
C THR A 164 -31.10 42.22 7.19
N GLN A 165 -30.09 43.11 7.23
CA GLN A 165 -30.26 44.46 7.78
C GLN A 165 -31.26 45.29 6.94
N LEU A 166 -31.19 45.20 5.61
CA LEU A 166 -32.15 45.84 4.72
C LEU A 166 -33.56 45.28 4.91
N GLN A 167 -33.72 43.96 5.01
CA GLN A 167 -35.01 43.32 5.29
C GLN A 167 -35.60 43.80 6.62
N GLN A 168 -34.80 43.90 7.68
CA GLN A 168 -35.23 44.47 8.96
C GLN A 168 -35.69 45.92 8.82
N ARG A 169 -34.97 46.74 8.03
CA ARG A 169 -35.35 48.14 7.77
C ARG A 169 -36.65 48.25 6.97
N VAL A 170 -36.83 47.43 5.94
CA VAL A 170 -38.06 47.36 5.15
C VAL A 170 -39.23 46.98 6.06
N SER A 171 -39.09 45.90 6.84
CA SER A 171 -40.12 45.48 7.80
C SER A 171 -40.45 46.55 8.84
N TRP A 172 -39.44 47.28 9.33
CA TRP A 172 -39.65 48.39 10.26
C TRP A 172 -40.43 49.54 9.61
N LEU A 173 -40.10 49.91 8.37
CA LEU A 173 -40.80 50.96 7.62
C LEU A 173 -42.24 50.57 7.31
N GLU A 174 -42.50 49.33 6.90
CA GLU A 174 -43.85 48.81 6.65
C GLU A 174 -44.73 48.88 7.91
N LYS A 175 -44.20 48.42 9.06
CA LYS A 175 -44.90 48.53 10.35
C LYS A 175 -45.18 49.98 10.73
N ARG A 176 -44.26 50.90 10.43
CA ARG A 176 -44.41 52.33 10.74
C ARG A 176 -45.40 53.02 9.81
N ALA A 177 -45.45 52.66 8.53
CA ALA A 177 -46.46 53.13 7.58
C ALA A 177 -47.86 52.65 8.01
N ALA A 178 -48.01 51.38 8.37
CA ALA A 178 -49.26 50.83 8.89
C ALA A 178 -49.71 51.51 10.21
N ALA A 179 -48.79 51.97 11.05
CA ALA A 179 -49.10 52.72 12.26
C ALA A 179 -49.43 54.20 12.02
N ALA A 180 -48.94 54.79 10.93
CA ALA A 180 -49.25 56.17 10.52
C ALA A 180 -50.66 56.30 9.90
N ASP A 181 -51.27 55.19 9.50
CA ASP A 181 -52.66 55.11 8.98
C ASP A 181 -53.74 55.24 10.09
N ILE A 182 -53.51 56.08 11.10
CA ILE A 182 -54.54 56.52 12.04
C ILE A 182 -55.00 57.95 11.67
N HIS A 183 -55.91 57.98 10.69
CA HIS A 183 -56.97 58.97 10.36
C HIS A 183 -56.65 60.44 9.98
N SER A 184 -56.96 60.86 8.73
CA SER A 184 -57.83 62.03 8.43
C SER A 184 -58.06 62.35 6.92
N LEU A 185 -59.35 62.44 6.55
CA LEU A 185 -60.01 63.39 5.61
C LEU A 185 -59.62 63.44 4.10
N THR A 186 -60.55 63.03 3.21
CA THR A 186 -61.29 63.92 2.27
C THR A 186 -62.36 63.14 1.43
N PRO A 187 -63.40 63.82 0.89
CA PRO A 187 -64.77 63.30 0.77
C PRO A 187 -65.15 62.64 -0.57
N ARG A 188 -66.20 61.80 -0.51
CA ARG A 188 -66.89 61.18 -1.66
C ARG A 188 -67.51 62.26 -2.56
N LEU A 189 -66.94 62.44 -3.76
CA LEU A 189 -67.66 63.00 -4.90
C LEU A 189 -68.47 61.89 -5.56
N SER A 190 -69.77 62.16 -5.68
CA SER A 190 -70.73 61.42 -6.48
C SER A 190 -70.37 61.51 -7.97
N LEU A 191 -70.29 60.37 -8.66
CA LEU A 191 -70.61 60.33 -10.09
C LEU A 191 -71.36 59.04 -10.42
N CYS A 192 -72.47 59.24 -11.11
CA CYS A 192 -73.51 58.27 -11.41
C CYS A 192 -73.05 57.09 -12.27
N ALA A 193 -73.80 56.02 -12.11
CA ALA A 193 -73.72 54.73 -12.78
C ALA A 193 -73.87 54.79 -14.31
N ALA A 194 -73.18 53.87 -15.00
CA ALA A 194 -73.75 53.14 -16.14
C ALA A 194 -72.97 51.84 -16.41
N GLY A 195 -73.65 50.69 -16.26
CA GLY A 195 -73.40 49.40 -16.93
C GLY A 195 -72.13 48.63 -16.52
N GLY A 196 -72.13 47.36 -16.19
CA GLY A 196 -73.09 46.28 -16.36
C GLY A 196 -72.34 44.95 -16.29
N ALA A 197 -73.05 43.89 -15.90
CA ALA A 197 -72.77 42.47 -16.11
C ALA A 197 -71.69 41.73 -15.27
N ARG A 198 -72.21 40.99 -14.27
CA ARG A 198 -72.11 39.53 -14.05
C ARG A 198 -70.76 38.82 -14.18
N GLY A 199 -70.32 38.23 -13.06
CA GLY A 199 -69.90 36.82 -13.01
C GLY A 199 -68.73 36.50 -12.07
N PRO A 200 -68.69 35.30 -11.45
CA PRO A 200 -68.13 35.14 -10.11
C PRO A 200 -66.78 34.41 -10.04
N TYR A 201 -65.96 34.84 -9.06
CA TYR A 201 -65.17 34.04 -8.12
C TYR A 201 -64.02 33.08 -8.56
N PHE A 202 -62.95 33.15 -7.74
CA PHE A 202 -61.84 32.21 -7.50
C PHE A 202 -60.78 32.12 -8.63
N HIS A 203 -59.47 32.02 -8.39
CA HIS A 203 -58.62 31.93 -7.20
C HIS A 203 -57.22 32.35 -7.67
N ILE A 204 -56.49 33.14 -6.88
CA ILE A 204 -55.06 33.43 -7.10
C ILE A 204 -54.25 32.44 -6.26
N ASP A 205 -53.07 32.04 -6.77
CA ASP A 205 -51.77 31.87 -6.08
C ASP A 205 -50.98 30.64 -6.60
N PRO A 206 -49.65 30.56 -6.40
CA PRO A 206 -48.64 31.27 -7.18
C PRO A 206 -47.49 30.35 -7.62
N TRP A 207 -46.58 30.90 -8.43
CA TRP A 207 -45.36 30.23 -8.89
C TRP A 207 -44.44 29.84 -7.71
N HIS A 208 -44.23 28.54 -7.53
CA HIS A 208 -43.15 27.98 -6.73
C HIS A 208 -41.89 27.83 -7.58
N ALA A 209 -40.83 28.54 -7.19
CA ALA A 209 -39.45 28.26 -7.59
C ALA A 209 -38.73 27.57 -6.41
N GLY A 210 -38.27 26.34 -6.64
CA GLY A 210 -37.40 25.53 -5.78
C GLY A 210 -37.02 24.29 -6.58
N ALA A 211 -35.78 24.13 -7.04
CA ALA A 211 -34.61 23.66 -6.30
C ALA A 211 -34.48 22.10 -6.32
N GLU A 212 -33.44 21.67 -7.02
CA GLU A 212 -32.52 20.55 -6.72
C GLU A 212 -32.77 19.09 -7.18
N ARG A 213 -31.61 18.49 -7.54
CA ARG A 213 -31.22 17.08 -7.76
C ARG A 213 -31.67 16.47 -9.10
N GLY A 214 -30.81 15.97 -9.99
CA GLY A 214 -29.46 15.41 -9.84
C GLY A 214 -29.56 13.91 -9.62
N GLU A 215 -29.50 13.11 -10.69
CA GLU A 215 -29.13 11.69 -10.65
C GLU A 215 -28.85 11.12 -12.06
N HIS A 216 -27.61 10.67 -12.23
CA HIS A 216 -27.08 9.54 -13.00
C HIS A 216 -27.95 8.86 -14.07
N ALA A 217 -27.43 8.82 -15.31
CA ALA A 217 -27.69 7.74 -16.26
C ALA A 217 -26.40 7.40 -17.02
N TRP A 218 -25.79 6.29 -16.64
CA TRP A 218 -24.90 5.49 -17.49
C TRP A 218 -25.82 4.59 -18.32
N GLU A 219 -25.72 4.62 -19.65
CA GLU A 219 -26.27 3.57 -20.50
C GLU A 219 -25.16 3.00 -21.38
N GLU A 220 -24.88 1.73 -21.13
CA GLU A 220 -24.04 0.84 -21.92
C GLU A 220 -24.72 0.57 -23.26
N GLY A 221 -24.01 0.88 -24.35
CA GLY A 221 -24.35 0.39 -25.68
C GLY A 221 -23.75 -1.00 -25.89
N ALA A 222 -24.57 -2.03 -25.68
CA ALA A 222 -24.33 -3.36 -26.21
C ALA A 222 -24.57 -3.35 -27.73
N GLY A 223 -23.54 -3.71 -28.50
CA GLY A 223 -23.62 -3.95 -29.93
C GLY A 223 -22.87 -5.24 -30.26
N ASP A 224 -23.64 -6.32 -30.41
CA ASP A 224 -23.24 -7.55 -31.10
C ASP A 224 -23.00 -7.24 -32.59
N VAL A 225 -21.81 -7.56 -33.12
CA VAL A 225 -21.51 -8.54 -34.21
C VAL A 225 -19.99 -8.78 -34.23
#